data_AF-A0A962I441-F1
#
_entry.id   AF-A0A962I441-F1
#
_cell.length_a   1.000
_cell.length_b   1.000
_cell.length_c   1.000
_cell.angle_alpha   90.00
_cell.angle_beta   90.00
_cell.angle_gamma   90.00
#
_symmetry.space_group_name_H-M   'P 1'
#
loop_
_entity.id
_entity.type
_entity.pdbx_description
1 polymer ?
#
loop_
_entity_poly.entity_id
_entity_poly.type
_entity_poly.pdbx_seq_one_letter_code
_entity_poly.pdbx_strand_id
1 'polypeptide(L)'
;GTYINDRRVNRELLRPGDELRFDTVRFLLLAPGQQPSADRPAAGQTAATTAAASKPTASSGGRSPLLIGMIAVAVIAVVLVGLKLGGVF
;
A
#
# COMPACT_ATOMS: atom_id res chain seq x y z
N GLY A 1 -6.58 -22.11 1.07
CA GLY A 1 -6.95 -21.29 2.26
C GLY A 1 -8.16 -20.40 1.96
N THR A 2 -8.73 -19.69 2.95
CA THR A 2 -9.92 -18.82 2.75
C THR A 2 -9.54 -17.35 2.69
N TYR A 3 -10.00 -16.65 1.67
CA TYR A 3 -9.71 -15.24 1.44
C TYR A 3 -10.97 -14.46 1.08
N ILE A 4 -11.07 -13.21 1.51
CA ILE A 4 -12.07 -12.24 1.05
C ILE A 4 -11.31 -11.06 0.44
N ASN A 5 -11.59 -10.71 -0.82
CA ASN A 5 -10.91 -9.61 -1.52
C ASN A 5 -9.37 -9.70 -1.40
N ASP A 6 -8.82 -10.88 -1.69
CA ASP A 6 -7.39 -11.23 -1.57
C ASP A 6 -6.77 -11.23 -0.16
N ARG A 7 -7.54 -10.88 0.88
CA ARG A 7 -7.09 -10.93 2.27
C ARG A 7 -7.43 -12.29 2.89
N ARG A 8 -6.45 -12.96 3.51
CA ARG A 8 -6.67 -14.23 4.22
C ARG A 8 -7.49 -13.96 5.50
N VAL A 9 -8.55 -14.74 5.70
CA VAL A 9 -9.46 -14.56 6.85
C VAL A 9 -9.74 -15.90 7.51
N ASN A 10 -10.02 -15.86 8.82
CA ASN A 10 -10.51 -17.03 9.56
C ASN A 10 -12.03 -16.94 9.81
N ARG A 11 -12.55 -15.73 10.04
CA ARG A 11 -13.98 -15.45 10.22
C ARG A 11 -14.26 -13.99 9.90
N GLU A 12 -15.20 -13.74 9.00
CA GLU A 12 -15.62 -12.39 8.60
C GLU A 12 -17.01 -12.46 7.97
N LEU A 13 -17.76 -11.35 8.02
CA LEU A 13 -19.07 -11.23 7.39
C LEU A 13 -18.91 -10.71 5.97
N LEU A 14 -19.42 -11.46 4.99
CA LEU A 14 -19.36 -11.05 3.59
C LEU A 14 -20.50 -10.09 3.25
N ARG A 15 -20.22 -9.16 2.33
CA ARG A 15 -21.17 -8.21 1.78
C ARG A 15 -21.39 -8.50 0.28
N PRO A 16 -22.58 -8.18 -0.26
CA PRO A 16 -22.78 -8.21 -1.71
C PRO A 16 -21.69 -7.42 -2.43
N GLY A 17 -21.12 -8.02 -3.47
CA GLY A 17 -19.98 -7.49 -4.22
C GLY A 17 -18.61 -7.95 -3.70
N ASP A 18 -18.53 -8.59 -2.53
CA ASP A 18 -17.27 -9.17 -2.06
C ASP A 18 -16.91 -10.41 -2.85
N GLU A 19 -15.60 -10.63 -3.01
CA GLU A 19 -15.09 -11.85 -3.61
C GLU A 19 -14.55 -12.79 -2.54
N LEU A 20 -15.12 -13.99 -2.49
CA LEU A 20 -14.68 -15.09 -1.65
C LEU A 20 -13.81 -16.03 -2.47
N ARG A 21 -12.59 -16.29 -2.02
CA ARG A 21 -11.70 -17.28 -2.62
C ARG A 21 -11.45 -18.44 -1.66
N PHE A 22 -11.75 -19.65 -2.13
CA PHE A 22 -11.31 -20.89 -1.52
C PHE A 22 -10.18 -21.47 -2.37
N ASP A 23 -8.97 -21.29 -1.86
CA ASP A 23 -7.75 -21.72 -2.54
C ASP A 23 -7.55 -21.04 -3.89
N THR A 24 -7.86 -21.72 -4.99
CA THR A 24 -7.80 -21.21 -6.37
C THR A 24 -9.17 -20.81 -6.93
N VAL A 25 -10.26 -21.24 -6.29
CA VAL A 25 -11.63 -21.00 -6.78
C VAL A 25 -12.17 -19.71 -6.20
N ARG A 26 -12.77 -18.86 -7.04
CA ARG A 26 -13.28 -17.53 -6.68
C ARG A 26 -14.78 -17.46 -6.90
N PHE A 27 -15.47 -16.80 -5.98
CA PHE A 27 -16.91 -16.58 -5.99
C PHE A 27 -17.18 -15.11 -5.73
N LEU A 28 -18.07 -14.51 -6.52
CA LEU A 28 -18.60 -13.18 -6.24
C LEU A 28 -19.88 -13.32 -5.44
N LEU A 29 -19.96 -12.68 -4.27
CA LEU A 29 -21.21 -12.64 -3.51
C LEU A 29 -22.18 -11.67 -4.18
N LEU A 30 -23.39 -12.13 -4.48
CA LEU A 30 -24.45 -11.31 -5.07
C LEU A 30 -25.63 -11.24 -4.10
N ALA A 31 -26.27 -10.07 -4.04
CA ALA A 31 -27.58 -9.95 -3.43
C ALA A 31 -28.66 -10.47 -4.41
N PRO A 32 -29.80 -10.98 -3.91
CA PRO A 32 -30.93 -11.33 -4.77
C PRO A 32 -31.34 -10.16 -5.67
N GLY A 33 -31.52 -10.43 -6.97
CA GLY A 33 -31.89 -9.40 -7.96
C GLY A 33 -30.73 -8.56 -8.49
N GLN A 34 -29.50 -8.73 -8.01
CA GLN A 34 -28.32 -8.09 -8.60
C GLN A 34 -27.68 -8.97 -9.67
N GLN A 35 -27.37 -8.35 -10.81
CA GLN A 35 -26.58 -9.00 -11.86
C GLN A 35 -25.08 -8.75 -11.63
N PRO A 36 -24.23 -9.73 -11.94
CA PRO A 36 -22.79 -9.53 -11.91
C PRO A 36 -22.41 -8.43 -12.91
N SER A 37 -21.70 -7.39 -12.44
CA SER A 37 -21.18 -6.36 -13.34
C SER A 37 -20.14 -6.97 -14.28
N ALA A 38 -20.38 -6.89 -15.58
CA ALA A 38 -19.51 -7.44 -16.62
C ALA A 38 -18.12 -6.78 -16.65
N ASP A 39 -17.97 -5.59 -16.05
CA ASP A 39 -16.73 -4.82 -16.06
C ASP A 39 -15.73 -5.21 -14.96
N ARG A 40 -16.02 -6.23 -14.14
CA ARG A 40 -15.05 -6.67 -13.13
C ARG A 40 -14.08 -7.67 -13.76
N PRO A 41 -12.79 -7.31 -13.96
CA PRO A 41 -11.81 -8.27 -14.44
C PRO A 41 -11.71 -9.39 -13.42
N ALA A 42 -11.94 -10.64 -13.86
CA ALA A 42 -11.63 -11.81 -13.06
C ALA A 42 -10.14 -11.75 -12.74
N ALA A 43 -9.77 -11.39 -11.50
CA ALA A 43 -8.37 -11.18 -11.15
C ALA A 43 -7.60 -12.51 -10.99
N GLY A 44 -7.89 -13.51 -11.83
CA GLY A 44 -7.22 -14.81 -11.88
C GLY A 44 -6.25 -14.97 -13.05
N GLN A 45 -6.06 -13.95 -13.90
CA GLN A 45 -5.17 -14.00 -15.07
C GLN A 45 -3.84 -13.27 -14.89
N THR A 46 -3.35 -13.14 -13.66
CA THR A 46 -2.02 -12.57 -13.39
C THR A 46 -1.12 -13.57 -12.67
N ALA A 47 -0.80 -14.69 -13.31
CA ALA A 47 0.34 -15.51 -12.92
C ALA A 47 0.85 -16.32 -14.12
N ALA A 48 1.69 -15.71 -14.96
CA ALA A 48 2.88 -16.32 -15.57
C ALA A 48 3.42 -15.48 -16.74
N THR A 49 4.04 -14.34 -16.44
CA THR A 49 5.18 -13.73 -17.18
C THR A 49 5.59 -12.55 -16.30
N THR A 50 6.49 -12.70 -15.33
CA THR A 50 7.91 -12.43 -15.53
C THR A 50 8.65 -12.93 -14.29
N ALA A 51 9.18 -14.15 -14.35
CA ALA A 51 10.26 -14.58 -13.46
C ALA A 51 11.58 -14.25 -14.18
N ALA A 52 12.03 -13.00 -14.04
CA ALA A 52 13.40 -12.61 -14.35
C ALA A 52 13.92 -11.81 -13.17
N ALA A 53 14.82 -12.43 -12.43
CA ALA A 53 15.48 -11.90 -11.26
C ALA A 53 16.19 -10.57 -11.55
N SER A 54 16.14 -9.64 -10.60
CA SER A 54 17.23 -8.68 -10.34
C SER A 54 17.13 -8.06 -8.95
N LYS A 55 17.97 -8.61 -8.06
CA LYS A 55 18.70 -7.96 -6.96
C LYS A 55 17.92 -7.56 -5.69
N PRO A 56 18.21 -8.19 -4.53
CA PRO A 56 17.75 -7.70 -3.24
C PRO A 56 18.56 -6.45 -2.91
N THR A 57 17.90 -5.30 -2.86
CA THR A 57 18.47 -4.12 -2.20
C THR A 57 18.34 -4.36 -0.70
N ALA A 58 19.48 -4.73 -0.12
CA ALA A 58 19.68 -4.91 1.31
C ALA A 58 19.27 -3.65 2.10
N SER A 59 18.76 -3.94 3.29
CA SER A 59 18.60 -3.06 4.45
C SER A 59 19.59 -1.88 4.50
N SER A 60 19.05 -0.66 4.59
CA SER A 60 19.79 0.51 5.08
C SER A 60 19.03 1.09 6.27
N GLY A 61 19.48 0.68 7.46
CA GLY A 61 19.60 1.48 8.67
C GLY A 61 18.53 2.53 8.95
N GLY A 62 17.73 2.24 9.98
CA GLY A 62 16.73 3.14 10.55
C GLY A 62 17.25 4.55 10.76
N ARG A 63 16.67 5.49 10.01
CA ARG A 63 16.57 6.89 10.39
C ARG A 63 15.13 7.28 10.13
N SER A 64 14.33 7.29 11.20
CA SER A 64 12.93 7.68 11.16
C SER A 64 12.78 8.97 10.34
N PRO A 65 11.81 9.06 9.41
CA PRO A 65 11.61 10.25 8.56
C PRO A 65 11.33 11.53 9.38
N LEU A 66 11.01 11.38 10.67
CA LEU A 66 10.88 12.46 11.64
C LEU A 66 12.21 13.19 11.94
N LEU A 67 13.35 12.50 11.96
CA LEU A 67 14.66 13.08 12.30
C LEU A 67 15.23 13.94 11.16
N ILE A 68 14.95 13.59 9.90
CA ILE A 68 15.35 14.38 8.73
C ILE A 68 14.58 15.71 8.71
N GLY A 69 13.29 15.70 9.07
CA GLY A 69 12.49 16.93 9.18
C GLY A 69 13.01 17.90 10.25
N MET A 70 13.43 17.40 11.41
CA MET A 70 13.99 18.21 12.51
C MET A 70 15.29 18.93 12.13
N ILE A 71 16.20 18.23 11.43
CA ILE A 71 17.49 18.81 11.01
C ILE A 71 17.26 19.95 10.00
N ALA A 72 16.33 19.79 9.06
CA ALA A 72 16.02 20.83 8.08
C ALA A 72 15.50 22.12 8.75
N VAL A 73 14.62 22.00 9.74
CA VAL A 73 14.08 23.17 10.49
C VAL A 73 15.17 23.86 11.30
N ALA A 74 16.07 23.09 11.94
CA ALA A 74 17.16 23.64 12.73
C ALA A 74 18.15 24.45 11.87
N VAL A 75 18.51 23.95 10.68
CA VAL A 75 19.40 24.68 9.76
C VAL A 75 18.76 25.99 9.30
N ILE A 76 17.48 25.98 8.96
CA ILE A 76 16.76 27.20 8.55
C ILE A 76 16.72 28.23 9.68
N ALA A 77 16.45 27.79 10.92
CA ALA A 77 16.44 28.68 12.08
C ALA A 77 17.81 29.33 12.33
N VAL A 78 18.90 28.55 12.23
CA VAL A 78 20.27 29.07 12.40
C VAL A 78 20.64 30.07 11.30
N VAL A 79 20.26 29.81 10.05
CA VAL A 79 20.49 30.74 8.93
C VAL A 79 19.71 32.04 9.14
N LEU A 80 18.45 31.98 9.55
CA LEU A 80 17.64 33.19 9.80
C LEU A 80 18.17 34.01 10.99
N VAL A 81 18.63 33.35 12.05
CA VAL A 81 19.24 34.01 13.22
C VAL A 81 20.60 34.61 12.85
N GLY A 82 21.42 33.88 12.08
CA GLY A 82 22.69 34.38 11.55
C GLY A 82 22.50 35.59 10.62
N LEU A 83 21.47 35.57 9.78
CA LEU A 83 21.14 36.69 8.89
C LEU A 83 20.67 37.93 9.69
N LYS A 84 19.93 37.73 10.79
CA LYS A 84 19.51 38.82 11.67
C LYS A 84 20.63 39.41 12.53
N LEU A 85 21.58 38.59 12.97
CA LEU A 85 22.72 39.02 13.79
C LEU A 85 23.88 39.56 12.95
N GLY A 86 23.99 39.14 11.69
CA GLY A 86 25.03 39.56 10.74
C GLY A 86 24.79 40.90 10.04
N GLY A 87 23.71 41.62 10.38
CA GLY A 87 23.51 43.01 9.94
C GLY A 87 23.29 43.19 8.43
N VAL A 88 22.65 42.23 7.75
CA VAL A 88 22.12 42.43 6.39
C VAL A 88 20.62 42.63 6.48
N PHE A 89 20.21 43.78 7.03
CA PHE A 89 18.92 44.46 6.84
C PHE A 89 19.06 45.91 7.31
#